data_AF-A0A1G6T663-F1
#
_entry.id   AF-A0A1G6T663-F1
#
_cell.length_a   1.000
_cell.length_b   1.000
_cell.length_c   1.000
_cell.angle_alpha   90.00
_cell.angle_beta   90.00
_cell.angle_gamma   90.00
#
_symmetry.space_group_name_H-M   'P 1'
#
loop_
_entity.id
_entity.type
_entity.pdbx_description
1 polymer ?
#
loop_
_entity_poly.entity_id
_entity_poly.type
_entity_poly.pdbx_seq_one_letter_code
_entity_poly.pdbx_strand_id
1 'polypeptide(L)'
;MSLGQSVHYEIVGRRGSSWTILEVIKDRKVAVEKAEELWGSRRYTGIKVSKESYDKANNEFSSIEIYSRGAQRKQSKYDQSGSISPCLTPDDLYSPDGRRSIWDLLGNTLADWMITPTELLHSLEHYYKLYNAGTKLQNAVQRTAVSFEEEQGSIQERMRKIYKIIDQSIEIMKGNAEKIPSLEMGRLKPIIEQLKEKSNKRFLLISSITEYLRPAVTLSDKIGRSIVLLAADRPSWVIEILDQFIAELMQHQSVPFQLLGEPDDRAQFIIWLAHLQAGQLSMMGENEHSPCFSDEVLRLNGFLSQGQMPQTARVLLGRLQTEIEAAKPISDLGLVDQLKRLNQIRETLESLVEDVGQFEGLEEALSKRSARLLNSQAVGETLFEMKSPIDQLNALLDLEKFTIGHSNKRMVANFMLPILTRPEYESVFVGLDNHQPIQRMGDLTKLQNRINEADLTEMHRRKIAEKLDAFCKAILDNTQILKKLHNLDISLQEKSKKILNMLAEDFFTQGDCRDRAEHQVRIYMKQPGFTEGLIAGLDRKAAEAELMNFRVLLEQAGITKPPQEEVREEEDFDPDEEIADDSDETENKTEE
;
A
#
# COMPACT_ATOMS: atom_id res chain seq x y z
N MET A 1 -48.11 21.75 -23.72
CA MET A 1 -48.32 21.29 -22.33
C MET A 1 -47.45 20.07 -22.10
N SER A 2 -46.37 20.21 -21.32
CA SER A 2 -45.37 19.15 -21.06
C SER A 2 -45.87 18.24 -19.93
N LEU A 3 -46.53 17.15 -20.29
CA LEU A 3 -46.93 16.09 -19.38
C LEU A 3 -45.70 15.25 -19.03
N GLY A 4 -45.25 15.27 -17.76
CA GLY A 4 -44.37 14.21 -17.28
C GLY A 4 -43.58 14.46 -16.00
N GLN A 5 -43.06 15.67 -15.78
CA GLN A 5 -42.10 15.92 -14.69
C GLN A 5 -42.77 16.52 -13.45
N SER A 6 -42.78 15.77 -12.34
CA SER A 6 -43.09 16.32 -11.02
C SER A 6 -41.78 16.78 -10.40
N VAL A 7 -41.70 18.07 -10.06
CA VAL A 7 -40.53 18.67 -9.42
C VAL A 7 -40.94 19.21 -8.05
N HIS A 8 -40.20 18.82 -7.03
CA HIS A 8 -40.29 19.40 -5.69
C HIS A 8 -38.90 19.59 -5.10
N TYR A 9 -38.80 20.42 -4.06
CA TYR A 9 -37.56 20.79 -3.40
C TYR A 9 -37.63 20.36 -1.95
N GLU A 10 -36.68 19.54 -1.52
CA GLU A 10 -36.60 19.02 -0.16
C GLU A 10 -35.54 19.80 0.62
N ILE A 11 -35.96 20.40 1.73
CA ILE A 11 -35.06 21.04 2.69
C ILE A 11 -34.61 19.98 3.67
N VAL A 12 -33.31 19.76 3.79
CA VAL A 12 -32.72 18.72 4.65
C VAL A 12 -31.78 19.37 5.66
N GLY A 13 -32.03 19.13 6.95
CA GLY A 13 -31.21 19.63 8.05
C GLY A 13 -30.34 18.54 8.67
N ARG A 14 -29.13 18.89 9.07
CA ARG A 14 -28.19 18.01 9.78
C ARG A 14 -28.17 18.32 11.26
N ARG A 15 -28.32 17.30 12.09
CA ARG A 15 -28.02 17.34 13.53
C ARG A 15 -27.01 16.23 13.84
N GLY A 16 -25.82 16.59 14.32
CA GLY A 16 -24.73 15.63 14.51
C GLY A 16 -24.28 14.99 13.19
N SER A 17 -24.43 13.67 13.05
CA SER A 17 -24.07 12.90 11.85
C SER A 17 -25.24 12.59 10.91
N SER A 18 -26.50 12.76 11.34
CA SER A 18 -27.68 12.40 10.55
C SER A 18 -28.30 13.58 9.81
N TRP A 19 -28.75 13.33 8.58
CA TRP A 19 -29.54 14.26 7.77
C TRP A 19 -31.02 13.90 7.83
N THR A 20 -31.89 14.90 7.96
CA THR A 20 -33.34 14.69 8.06
C THR A 20 -34.06 15.69 7.18
N ILE A 21 -35.03 15.22 6.39
CA ILE A 21 -35.90 16.09 5.59
C ILE A 21 -36.77 16.88 6.56
N LEU A 22 -36.66 18.20 6.51
CA LEU A 22 -37.42 19.13 7.34
C LEU A 22 -38.73 19.50 6.65
N GLU A 23 -38.68 19.78 5.35
CA GLU A 23 -39.82 20.29 4.62
C GLU A 23 -39.69 20.02 3.10
N VAL A 24 -40.83 19.90 2.42
CA VAL A 24 -40.90 19.71 0.97
C VAL A 24 -41.73 20.82 0.34
N ILE A 25 -41.11 21.60 -0.54
CA ILE A 25 -41.69 22.83 -1.13
C ILE A 25 -41.66 22.72 -2.66
N LYS A 26 -42.71 23.19 -3.35
CA LYS A 26 -42.79 23.10 -4.82
C LYS A 26 -42.09 24.24 -5.56
N ASP A 27 -41.86 25.36 -4.87
CA ASP A 27 -41.19 26.53 -5.42
C ASP A 27 -39.72 26.61 -4.97
N ARG A 28 -38.82 26.87 -5.92
CA ARG A 28 -37.37 26.92 -5.68
C ARG A 28 -36.96 28.07 -4.77
N LYS A 29 -37.49 29.27 -4.99
CA LYS A 29 -37.08 30.48 -4.27
C LYS A 29 -37.53 30.39 -2.83
N VAL A 30 -38.78 29.96 -2.62
CA VAL A 30 -39.35 29.76 -1.28
C VAL A 30 -38.56 28.71 -0.50
N ALA A 31 -38.14 27.61 -1.16
CA ALA A 31 -37.32 26.57 -0.52
C ALA A 31 -35.95 27.08 -0.03
N VAL A 32 -35.29 27.94 -0.82
CA VAL A 32 -33.98 28.50 -0.47
C VAL A 32 -34.10 29.57 0.64
N GLU A 33 -35.10 30.45 0.56
CA GLU A 33 -35.37 31.45 1.60
C GLU A 33 -35.67 30.79 2.95
N LYS A 34 -36.50 29.73 2.94
CA LYS A 34 -36.82 28.97 4.15
C LYS A 34 -35.62 28.21 4.71
N ALA A 35 -34.74 27.71 3.84
CA ALA A 35 -33.49 27.09 4.27
C ALA A 35 -32.54 28.10 4.94
N GLU A 36 -32.45 29.34 4.44
CA GLU A 36 -31.69 30.43 5.10
C GLU A 36 -32.29 30.81 6.46
N GLU A 37 -33.63 30.88 6.59
CA GLU A 37 -34.29 31.09 7.89
C GLU A 37 -33.96 29.98 8.90
N LEU A 38 -34.05 28.73 8.47
CA LEU A 38 -33.74 27.56 9.31
C LEU A 38 -32.27 27.49 9.68
N TRP A 39 -31.37 27.94 8.82
CA TRP A 39 -29.95 28.12 9.13
C TRP A 39 -29.73 29.19 10.21
N GLY A 40 -30.38 30.35 10.06
CA GLY A 40 -30.32 31.46 11.02
C GLY A 40 -30.75 31.08 12.44
N SER A 41 -31.60 30.05 12.58
CA SER A 41 -32.03 29.51 13.88
C SER A 41 -30.92 28.83 14.69
N ARG A 42 -29.74 28.56 14.09
CA ARG A 42 -28.59 27.84 14.68
C ARG A 42 -28.89 26.45 15.26
N ARG A 43 -30.02 25.84 14.89
CA ARG A 43 -30.44 24.50 15.35
C ARG A 43 -29.82 23.33 14.58
N TYR A 44 -29.13 23.61 13.48
CA TYR A 44 -28.59 22.61 12.57
C TYR A 44 -27.11 22.88 12.30
N THR A 45 -26.32 21.82 12.21
CA THR A 45 -24.89 21.91 11.87
C THR A 45 -24.64 21.95 10.37
N GLY A 46 -25.68 21.66 9.57
CA GLY A 46 -25.70 21.85 8.12
C GLY A 46 -27.13 21.88 7.60
N ILE A 47 -27.36 22.58 6.50
CA ILE A 47 -28.64 22.62 5.79
C ILE A 47 -28.38 22.49 4.29
N LYS A 48 -29.25 21.78 3.58
CA LYS A 48 -29.22 21.71 2.11
C LYS A 48 -30.63 21.70 1.53
N VAL A 49 -30.75 22.11 0.28
CA VAL A 49 -31.97 21.98 -0.52
C VAL A 49 -31.66 21.11 -1.72
N SER A 50 -32.33 19.96 -1.85
CA SER A 50 -32.28 19.12 -3.04
C SER A 50 -33.52 19.33 -3.90
N LYS A 51 -33.32 19.41 -5.22
CA LYS A 51 -34.37 19.35 -6.22
C LYS A 51 -34.58 17.88 -6.57
N GLU A 52 -35.75 17.35 -6.26
CA GLU A 52 -36.19 16.03 -6.71
C GLU A 52 -37.00 16.21 -7.98
N SER A 53 -36.56 15.57 -9.07
CA SER A 53 -37.30 15.51 -10.32
C SER A 53 -37.65 14.07 -10.63
N TYR A 54 -38.95 13.80 -10.75
CA TYR A 54 -39.46 12.47 -11.11
C TYR A 54 -39.73 12.40 -12.61
N ASP A 55 -39.08 11.46 -13.29
CA ASP A 55 -39.32 11.16 -14.69
C ASP A 55 -40.27 9.96 -14.83
N LYS A 56 -41.51 10.24 -15.27
CA LYS A 56 -42.53 9.21 -15.50
C LYS A 56 -42.19 8.22 -16.61
N ALA A 57 -41.32 8.57 -17.56
CA ALA A 57 -40.98 7.69 -18.68
C ALA A 57 -40.04 6.55 -18.24
N ASN A 58 -39.13 6.84 -17.32
CA ASN A 58 -38.10 5.90 -16.85
C ASN A 58 -38.34 5.40 -15.42
N ASN A 59 -39.37 5.92 -14.73
CA ASN A 59 -39.69 5.60 -13.33
C ASN A 59 -38.50 5.87 -12.37
N GLU A 60 -37.72 6.91 -12.67
CA GLU A 60 -36.51 7.29 -11.93
C GLU A 60 -36.67 8.64 -11.23
N PHE A 61 -36.08 8.74 -10.03
CA PHE A 61 -35.93 9.99 -9.29
C PHE A 61 -34.51 10.52 -9.48
N SER A 62 -34.39 11.80 -9.86
CA SER A 62 -33.11 12.51 -9.92
C SER A 62 -33.07 13.59 -8.85
N SER A 63 -32.09 13.47 -7.96
CA SER A 63 -31.83 14.42 -6.87
C SER A 63 -30.64 15.30 -7.22
N ILE A 64 -30.83 16.62 -7.25
CA ILE A 64 -29.76 17.60 -7.49
C ILE A 64 -29.73 18.59 -6.33
N GLU A 65 -28.62 18.69 -5.62
CA GLU A 65 -28.43 19.72 -4.60
C GLU A 65 -28.32 21.11 -5.24
N ILE A 66 -29.20 22.02 -4.85
CA ILE A 66 -29.27 23.38 -5.42
C ILE A 66 -28.81 24.47 -4.44
N TYR A 67 -28.67 24.13 -3.16
CA TYR A 67 -28.23 25.02 -2.10
C TYR A 67 -27.69 24.19 -0.92
N SER A 68 -26.58 24.61 -0.31
CA SER A 68 -26.08 24.01 0.93
C SER A 68 -25.25 24.98 1.77
N ARG A 69 -25.30 24.81 3.09
CA ARG A 69 -24.44 25.47 4.09
C ARG A 69 -24.09 24.50 5.22
N GLY A 70 -22.87 24.58 5.74
CA GLY A 70 -22.39 23.69 6.80
C GLY A 70 -22.28 22.21 6.41
N ALA A 71 -22.52 21.87 5.14
CA ALA A 71 -22.28 20.54 4.60
C ALA A 71 -20.81 20.45 4.16
N GLN A 72 -20.08 19.41 4.57
CA GLN A 72 -18.88 19.04 3.83
C GLN A 72 -19.33 18.59 2.44
N ARG A 73 -18.87 19.32 1.42
CA ARG A 73 -19.09 18.99 0.01
C ARG A 73 -18.65 17.54 -0.18
N LYS A 74 -19.51 16.67 -0.75
CA LYS A 74 -19.04 15.39 -1.27
C LYS A 74 -17.95 15.74 -2.28
N GLN A 75 -16.70 15.39 -1.96
CA GLN A 75 -15.58 15.58 -2.89
C GLN A 75 -15.95 14.87 -4.18
N SER A 76 -16.11 15.66 -5.24
CA SER A 76 -16.23 15.14 -6.59
C SER A 76 -14.98 14.32 -6.92
N LYS A 77 -15.11 13.34 -7.80
CA LYS A 77 -13.93 12.67 -8.39
C LYS A 77 -13.02 13.66 -9.14
N TYR A 78 -13.52 14.87 -9.42
CA TYR A 78 -12.81 16.02 -10.01
C TYR A 78 -12.35 17.06 -8.97
N ASP A 79 -12.68 16.91 -7.68
CA ASP A 79 -12.17 17.76 -6.58
C ASP A 79 -10.80 17.26 -6.08
N GLN A 80 -10.01 16.60 -6.94
CA GLN A 80 -8.67 16.06 -6.61
C GLN A 80 -7.58 17.13 -6.44
N SER A 81 -7.93 18.42 -6.46
CA SER A 81 -6.97 19.43 -6.03
C SER A 81 -6.92 19.40 -4.51
N GLY A 82 -5.72 19.22 -3.94
CA GLY A 82 -5.51 19.43 -2.51
C GLY A 82 -5.99 20.81 -2.05
N SER A 83 -5.84 21.15 -0.77
CA SER A 83 -6.14 22.52 -0.33
C SER A 83 -5.31 23.52 -1.14
N ILE A 84 -5.95 24.23 -2.06
CA ILE A 84 -5.31 25.27 -2.87
C ILE A 84 -4.95 26.38 -1.90
N SER A 85 -3.65 26.59 -1.69
CA SER A 85 -3.17 27.66 -0.82
C SER A 85 -3.15 28.96 -1.62
N PRO A 86 -3.86 30.01 -1.19
CA PRO A 86 -3.86 31.27 -1.90
C PRO A 86 -2.50 31.97 -1.75
N CYS A 87 -2.01 32.53 -2.85
CA CYS A 87 -0.91 33.49 -2.80
C CYS A 87 -1.44 34.84 -2.31
N LEU A 88 -0.80 35.44 -1.31
CA LEU A 88 -1.18 36.72 -0.72
C LEU A 88 -0.27 37.87 -1.20
N THR A 89 0.94 37.53 -1.63
CA THR A 89 1.95 38.43 -2.19
C THR A 89 2.47 37.89 -3.53
N PRO A 90 3.13 38.73 -4.36
CA PRO A 90 3.77 38.26 -5.58
C PRO A 90 4.84 37.19 -5.32
N ASP A 91 5.59 37.30 -4.22
CA ASP A 91 6.64 36.33 -3.85
C ASP A 91 6.05 34.94 -3.55
N ASP A 92 4.82 34.88 -3.04
CA ASP A 92 4.13 33.61 -2.78
C ASP A 92 3.90 32.82 -4.07
N LEU A 93 3.72 33.47 -5.23
CA LEU A 93 3.60 32.78 -6.53
C LEU A 93 4.88 32.00 -6.85
N TYR A 94 6.03 32.55 -6.48
CA TYR A 94 7.35 31.95 -6.71
C TYR A 94 7.71 30.90 -5.65
N SER A 95 6.97 30.80 -4.55
CA SER A 95 7.20 29.80 -3.50
C SER A 95 6.89 28.36 -3.98
N PRO A 96 7.45 27.32 -3.33
CA PRO A 96 7.11 25.93 -3.67
C PRO A 96 5.59 25.65 -3.63
N ASP A 97 4.88 26.18 -2.63
CA ASP A 97 3.43 25.99 -2.46
C ASP A 97 2.63 26.77 -3.52
N GLY A 98 3.09 27.96 -3.90
CA GLY A 98 2.50 28.74 -4.99
C GLY A 98 2.62 28.03 -6.33
N ARG A 99 3.81 27.52 -6.65
CA ARG A 99 4.06 26.76 -7.90
C ARG A 99 3.27 25.45 -7.94
N ARG A 100 3.15 24.75 -6.81
CA ARG A 100 2.26 23.58 -6.67
C ARG A 100 0.80 23.95 -6.89
N SER A 101 0.33 25.04 -6.31
CA SER A 101 -1.05 25.51 -6.50
C SER A 101 -1.31 25.89 -7.97
N ILE A 102 -0.34 26.53 -8.63
CA ILE A 102 -0.40 26.80 -10.07
C ILE A 102 -0.49 25.51 -10.88
N TRP A 103 0.28 24.48 -10.52
CA TRP A 103 0.19 23.16 -11.14
C TRP A 103 -1.19 22.52 -10.94
N ASP A 104 -1.75 22.54 -9.74
CA ASP A 104 -3.08 21.96 -9.47
C ASP A 104 -4.22 22.72 -10.18
N LEU A 105 -4.03 24.02 -10.42
CA LEU A 105 -5.01 24.88 -11.08
C LEU A 105 -4.94 24.80 -12.62
N LEU A 106 -3.72 24.74 -13.17
CA LEU A 106 -3.43 24.87 -14.60
C LEU A 106 -2.76 23.63 -15.21
N GLY A 107 -2.61 22.54 -14.47
CA GLY A 107 -1.80 21.37 -14.83
C GLY A 107 -2.08 20.81 -16.22
N ASN A 108 -3.35 20.66 -16.60
CA ASN A 108 -3.71 20.22 -17.96
C ASN A 108 -3.19 21.19 -19.03
N THR A 109 -3.32 22.50 -18.81
CA THR A 109 -2.84 23.52 -19.76
C THR A 109 -1.31 23.59 -19.81
N LEU A 110 -0.65 23.43 -18.66
CA LEU A 110 0.82 23.35 -18.59
C LEU A 110 1.35 22.09 -19.29
N ALA A 111 0.68 20.95 -19.12
CA ALA A 111 0.97 19.70 -19.82
C ALA A 111 0.78 19.83 -21.34
N ASP A 112 -0.36 20.38 -21.79
CA ASP A 112 -0.64 20.62 -23.21
C ASP A 112 0.41 21.53 -23.87
N TRP A 113 0.94 22.49 -23.11
CA TRP A 113 1.96 23.43 -23.60
C TRP A 113 3.38 22.96 -23.34
N MET A 114 3.56 21.82 -22.66
CA MET A 114 4.85 21.28 -22.26
C MET A 114 5.71 22.29 -21.48
N ILE A 115 5.09 23.10 -20.63
CA ILE A 115 5.78 24.08 -19.77
C ILE A 115 5.57 23.77 -18.29
N THR A 116 6.40 24.36 -17.45
CA THR A 116 6.31 24.28 -15.99
C THR A 116 5.74 25.57 -15.37
N PRO A 117 5.26 25.54 -14.11
CA PRO A 117 4.91 26.75 -13.36
C PRO A 117 6.07 27.75 -13.32
N THR A 118 7.30 27.26 -13.14
CA THR A 118 8.50 28.10 -13.18
C THR A 118 8.67 28.82 -14.51
N GLU A 119 8.53 28.12 -15.64
CA GLU A 119 8.59 28.74 -16.97
C GLU A 119 7.46 29.74 -17.22
N LEU A 120 6.26 29.50 -16.67
CA LEU A 120 5.14 30.43 -16.76
C LEU A 120 5.42 31.74 -16.00
N LEU A 121 6.01 31.64 -14.81
CA LEU A 121 6.29 32.78 -13.93
C LEU A 121 7.52 33.61 -14.33
N HIS A 122 8.31 33.14 -15.30
CA HIS A 122 9.55 33.77 -15.76
C HIS A 122 9.57 34.08 -17.26
N SER A 123 8.44 33.93 -17.97
CA SER A 123 8.31 34.22 -19.40
C SER A 123 7.05 35.04 -19.68
N LEU A 124 7.24 36.29 -20.14
CA LEU A 124 6.15 37.16 -20.57
C LEU A 124 5.35 36.54 -21.72
N GLU A 125 6.00 35.82 -22.62
CA GLU A 125 5.35 35.13 -23.74
C GLU A 125 4.39 34.04 -23.24
N HIS A 126 4.82 33.21 -22.29
CA HIS A 126 3.95 32.19 -21.69
C HIS A 126 2.78 32.82 -20.92
N TYR A 127 3.02 33.93 -20.21
CA TYR A 127 1.96 34.69 -19.56
C TYR A 127 0.93 35.20 -20.59
N TYR A 128 1.37 35.88 -21.67
CA TYR A 128 0.45 36.38 -22.68
C TYR A 128 -0.30 35.27 -23.40
N LYS A 129 0.34 34.11 -23.62
CA LYS A 129 -0.32 32.90 -24.11
C LYS A 129 -1.44 32.45 -23.16
N LEU A 130 -1.20 32.44 -21.85
CA LEU A 130 -2.22 32.13 -20.82
C LEU A 130 -3.36 33.15 -20.78
N TYR A 131 -3.01 34.43 -20.81
CA TYR A 131 -3.98 35.52 -20.82
C TYR A 131 -4.89 35.47 -22.06
N ASN A 132 -4.31 35.15 -23.23
CA ASN A 132 -5.04 35.04 -24.49
C ASN A 132 -5.80 33.71 -24.66
N ALA A 133 -5.54 32.70 -23.82
CA ALA A 133 -6.20 31.40 -23.87
C ALA A 133 -7.66 31.40 -23.33
N GLY A 134 -8.27 32.58 -23.22
CA GLY A 134 -9.67 32.76 -22.82
C GLY A 134 -9.88 32.60 -21.31
N THR A 135 -10.74 31.66 -20.91
CA THR A 135 -11.21 31.54 -19.52
C THR A 135 -10.27 30.78 -18.59
N LYS A 136 -9.12 30.27 -19.07
CA LYS A 136 -8.20 29.43 -18.28
C LYS A 136 -7.70 30.15 -17.03
N LEU A 137 -7.15 31.37 -17.19
CA LEU A 137 -6.68 32.19 -16.08
C LEU A 137 -7.83 32.56 -15.14
N GLN A 138 -8.96 32.99 -15.70
CA GLN A 138 -10.15 33.37 -14.92
C GLN A 138 -10.66 32.20 -14.07
N ASN A 139 -10.70 30.99 -14.61
CA ASN A 139 -11.11 29.78 -13.90
C ASN A 139 -10.14 29.45 -12.75
N ALA A 140 -8.83 29.58 -12.97
CA ALA A 140 -7.84 29.36 -11.92
C ALA A 140 -7.99 30.38 -10.78
N VAL A 141 -8.19 31.66 -11.12
CA VAL A 141 -8.43 32.74 -10.15
C VAL A 141 -9.73 32.50 -9.38
N GLN A 142 -10.82 32.12 -10.05
CA GLN A 142 -12.09 31.83 -9.40
C GLN A 142 -12.00 30.63 -8.46
N ARG A 143 -11.36 29.52 -8.86
CA ARG A 143 -11.16 28.34 -8.01
C ARG A 143 -10.35 28.68 -6.75
N THR A 144 -9.33 29.51 -6.89
CA THR A 144 -8.53 30.01 -5.76
C THR A 144 -9.39 30.88 -4.83
N ALA A 145 -10.17 31.81 -5.38
CA ALA A 145 -11.06 32.68 -4.60
C ALA A 145 -12.20 31.95 -3.87
N VAL A 146 -12.64 30.80 -4.39
CA VAL A 146 -13.63 29.93 -3.74
C VAL A 146 -12.99 29.12 -2.61
N SER A 147 -11.76 28.66 -2.79
CA SER A 147 -11.07 27.80 -1.81
C SER A 147 -10.62 28.56 -0.56
N PHE A 148 -10.46 29.89 -0.66
CA PHE A 148 -10.06 30.74 0.46
C PHE A 148 -11.29 31.30 1.20
N GLU A 149 -11.79 30.56 2.18
CA GLU A 149 -12.98 30.92 2.99
C GLU A 149 -12.69 31.87 4.16
N GLU A 150 -11.43 32.02 4.57
CA GLU A 150 -11.06 32.75 5.79
C GLU A 150 -11.16 34.28 5.68
N GLU A 151 -11.14 34.85 4.47
CA GLU A 151 -11.35 36.29 4.28
C GLU A 151 -12.85 36.66 4.23
N GLN A 152 -13.27 37.50 5.19
CA GLN A 152 -14.52 38.26 5.12
C GLN A 152 -14.52 39.13 3.85
N GLY A 153 -15.35 38.77 2.86
CA GLY A 153 -15.44 39.48 1.60
C GLY A 153 -16.20 38.69 0.55
N SER A 154 -16.69 39.39 -0.48
CA SER A 154 -17.31 38.74 -1.63
C SER A 154 -16.27 37.98 -2.46
N ILE A 155 -16.69 36.92 -3.16
CA ILE A 155 -15.82 36.18 -4.10
C ILE A 155 -15.18 37.13 -5.13
N GLN A 156 -15.91 38.16 -5.56
CA GLN A 156 -15.43 39.16 -6.51
C GLN A 156 -14.31 40.06 -5.94
N GLU A 157 -14.31 40.35 -4.63
CA GLU A 157 -13.22 41.07 -3.98
C GLU A 157 -11.96 40.20 -3.90
N ARG A 158 -12.11 38.92 -3.56
CA ARG A 158 -10.99 37.98 -3.53
C ARG A 158 -10.38 37.77 -4.92
N MET A 159 -11.20 37.62 -5.95
CA MET A 159 -10.72 37.56 -7.34
C MET A 159 -9.92 38.82 -7.72
N ARG A 160 -10.40 40.02 -7.37
CA ARG A 160 -9.67 41.28 -7.62
C ARG A 160 -8.31 41.33 -6.91
N LYS A 161 -8.21 40.83 -5.68
CA LYS A 161 -6.93 40.73 -4.96
C LYS A 161 -5.95 39.81 -5.68
N ILE A 162 -6.41 38.64 -6.14
CA ILE A 162 -5.57 37.69 -6.86
C ILE A 162 -5.08 38.28 -8.19
N TYR A 163 -5.94 38.96 -8.96
CA TYR A 163 -5.51 39.65 -10.17
C TYR A 163 -4.46 40.73 -9.89
N LYS A 164 -4.59 41.48 -8.80
CA LYS A 164 -3.57 42.47 -8.41
C LYS A 164 -2.20 41.85 -8.16
N ILE A 165 -2.16 40.66 -7.56
CA ILE A 165 -0.92 39.91 -7.32
C ILE A 165 -0.31 39.45 -8.65
N ILE A 166 -1.14 38.95 -9.57
CA ILE A 166 -0.72 38.57 -10.93
C ILE A 166 -0.15 39.79 -11.67
N ASP A 167 -0.84 40.93 -11.64
CA ASP A 167 -0.40 42.18 -12.28
C ASP A 167 0.96 42.64 -11.75
N GLN A 168 1.17 42.56 -10.43
CA GLN A 168 2.46 42.89 -9.82
C GLN A 168 3.59 41.95 -10.26
N SER A 169 3.32 40.65 -10.39
CA SER A 169 4.31 39.67 -10.91
C SER A 169 4.68 39.97 -12.37
N ILE A 170 3.72 40.43 -13.19
CA ILE A 170 3.99 40.84 -14.58
C ILE A 170 4.91 42.06 -14.65
N GLU A 171 4.70 43.06 -13.79
CA GLU A 171 5.57 44.24 -13.74
C GLU A 171 7.00 43.87 -13.32
N ILE A 172 7.18 42.88 -12.44
CA ILE A 172 8.49 42.32 -12.10
C ILE A 172 9.15 41.70 -13.34
N MET A 173 8.41 40.91 -14.13
CA MET A 173 8.93 40.32 -15.36
C MET A 173 9.34 41.40 -16.39
N LYS A 174 8.49 42.40 -16.63
CA LYS A 174 8.78 43.51 -17.55
C LYS A 174 10.02 44.31 -17.14
N GLY A 175 10.15 44.65 -15.84
CA GLY A 175 11.27 45.44 -15.33
C GLY A 175 12.64 44.72 -15.38
N ASN A 176 12.63 43.41 -15.64
CA ASN A 176 13.83 42.59 -15.75
C ASN A 176 14.09 42.04 -17.16
N ALA A 177 13.17 42.18 -18.11
CA ALA A 177 13.26 41.59 -19.45
C ALA A 177 14.58 41.90 -20.18
N GLU A 178 15.03 43.16 -20.15
CA GLU A 178 16.27 43.61 -20.79
C GLU A 178 17.55 43.16 -20.05
N LYS A 179 17.42 42.67 -18.81
CA LYS A 179 18.54 42.30 -17.94
C LYS A 179 18.82 40.79 -17.95
N ILE A 180 17.99 40.00 -18.62
CA ILE A 180 18.12 38.54 -18.72
C ILE A 180 19.31 38.23 -19.63
N PRO A 181 20.38 37.59 -19.13
CA PRO A 181 21.48 37.20 -19.99
C PRO A 181 21.07 36.04 -20.92
N SER A 182 21.61 36.03 -22.14
CA SER A 182 21.45 34.92 -23.07
C SER A 182 22.25 33.71 -22.60
N LEU A 183 21.61 32.54 -22.51
CA LEU A 183 22.24 31.29 -22.13
C LEU A 183 22.34 30.35 -23.34
N GLU A 184 23.57 29.96 -23.67
CA GLU A 184 23.87 28.93 -24.67
C GLU A 184 24.28 27.62 -24.01
N MET A 185 24.19 26.52 -24.76
CA MET A 185 24.60 25.20 -24.29
C MET A 185 26.07 25.21 -23.80
N GLY A 186 26.31 24.66 -22.61
CA GLY A 186 27.65 24.59 -22.01
C GLY A 186 28.19 25.91 -21.44
N ARG A 187 27.46 27.04 -21.55
CA ARG A 187 27.93 28.37 -21.11
C ARG A 187 27.30 28.86 -19.80
N LEU A 188 26.85 27.95 -18.94
CA LEU A 188 26.23 28.32 -17.67
C LEU A 188 27.22 28.98 -16.68
N LYS A 189 28.49 28.55 -16.65
CA LYS A 189 29.52 29.09 -15.72
C LYS A 189 29.73 30.61 -15.85
N PRO A 190 29.97 31.18 -17.05
CA PRO A 190 30.05 32.64 -17.23
C PRO A 190 28.83 33.40 -16.71
N ILE A 191 27.62 32.86 -16.92
CA ILE A 191 26.38 33.48 -16.46
C ILE A 191 26.30 33.49 -14.94
N ILE A 192 26.72 32.40 -14.27
CA ILE A 192 26.76 32.32 -12.81
C ILE A 192 27.67 33.43 -12.24
N GLU A 193 28.87 33.60 -12.78
CA GLU A 193 29.81 34.64 -12.32
C GLU A 193 29.27 36.06 -12.59
N GLN A 194 28.64 36.28 -13.74
CA GLN A 194 28.00 37.56 -14.07
C GLN A 194 26.86 37.93 -13.11
N LEU A 195 26.12 36.93 -12.61
CA LEU A 195 24.94 37.14 -11.77
C LEU A 195 25.24 37.11 -10.27
N LYS A 196 26.40 36.62 -9.85
CA LYS A 196 26.73 36.34 -8.43
C LYS A 196 26.45 37.49 -7.46
N GLU A 197 26.75 38.72 -7.88
CA GLU A 197 26.62 39.96 -7.09
C GLU A 197 25.26 40.67 -7.25
N LYS A 198 24.37 40.19 -8.12
CA LYS A 198 23.05 40.81 -8.32
C LYS A 198 22.07 40.38 -7.23
N SER A 199 21.26 41.31 -6.72
CA SER A 199 20.24 41.03 -5.70
C SER A 199 19.14 40.09 -6.19
N ASN A 200 18.76 40.18 -7.47
CA ASN A 200 17.74 39.36 -8.12
C ASN A 200 18.34 38.19 -8.96
N LYS A 201 19.55 37.73 -8.62
CA LYS A 201 20.28 36.72 -9.39
C LYS A 201 19.51 35.43 -9.66
N ARG A 202 18.70 34.96 -8.70
CA ARG A 202 17.89 33.74 -8.86
C ARG A 202 16.85 33.92 -9.96
N PHE A 203 16.08 35.01 -9.90
CA PHE A 203 15.08 35.34 -10.92
C PHE A 203 15.72 35.45 -12.31
N LEU A 204 16.84 36.19 -12.44
CA LEU A 204 17.53 36.34 -13.72
C LEU A 204 18.05 35.02 -14.28
N LEU A 205 18.61 34.14 -13.43
CA LEU A 205 19.09 32.85 -13.88
C LEU A 205 17.94 31.93 -14.32
N ILE A 206 16.84 31.89 -13.56
CA ILE A 206 15.66 31.12 -13.91
C ILE A 206 15.07 31.60 -15.24
N SER A 207 14.99 32.91 -15.45
CA SER A 207 14.57 33.49 -16.73
C SER A 207 15.51 33.07 -17.87
N SER A 208 16.84 33.14 -17.69
CA SER A 208 17.80 32.69 -18.71
C SER A 208 17.67 31.21 -19.05
N ILE A 209 17.44 30.34 -18.06
CA ILE A 209 17.19 28.92 -18.29
C ILE A 209 15.86 28.72 -19.03
N THR A 210 14.81 29.46 -18.66
CA THR A 210 13.51 29.44 -19.36
C THR A 210 13.65 29.79 -20.84
N GLU A 211 14.41 30.84 -21.16
CA GLU A 211 14.73 31.23 -22.55
C GLU A 211 15.51 30.14 -23.30
N TYR A 212 16.48 29.52 -22.63
CA TYR A 212 17.29 28.43 -23.19
C TYR A 212 16.48 27.16 -23.48
N LEU A 213 15.47 26.87 -22.65
CA LEU A 213 14.59 25.71 -22.81
C LEU A 213 13.45 25.95 -23.82
N ARG A 214 13.11 27.21 -24.15
CA ARG A 214 12.01 27.54 -25.07
C ARG A 214 12.07 26.80 -26.41
N PRO A 215 13.22 26.65 -27.09
CA PRO A 215 13.28 25.98 -28.39
C PRO A 215 13.05 24.47 -28.33
N ALA A 216 12.99 23.86 -27.14
CA ALA A 216 12.80 22.42 -26.99
C ALA A 216 11.41 22.00 -27.47
N VAL A 217 11.36 21.10 -28.46
CA VAL A 217 10.12 20.63 -29.07
C VAL A 217 9.45 19.54 -28.24
N THR A 218 10.24 18.75 -27.52
CA THR A 218 9.77 17.61 -26.71
C THR A 218 10.14 17.79 -25.24
N LEU A 219 9.36 17.17 -24.36
CA LEU A 219 9.66 17.12 -22.93
C LEU A 219 10.99 16.39 -22.66
N SER A 220 11.30 15.35 -23.43
CA SER A 220 12.60 14.64 -23.39
C SER A 220 13.79 15.56 -23.71
N ASP A 221 13.70 16.39 -24.76
CA ASP A 221 14.74 17.39 -25.06
C ASP A 221 14.86 18.42 -23.92
N LYS A 222 13.72 18.87 -23.38
CA LYS A 222 13.71 19.85 -22.28
C LYS A 222 14.35 19.31 -20.99
N ILE A 223 14.04 18.07 -20.59
CA ILE A 223 14.65 17.44 -19.42
C ILE A 223 16.14 17.15 -19.67
N GLY A 224 16.52 16.65 -20.85
CA GLY A 224 17.92 16.42 -21.22
C GLY A 224 18.75 17.70 -21.14
N ARG A 225 18.28 18.79 -21.73
CA ARG A 225 18.90 20.13 -21.60
C ARG A 225 19.06 20.57 -20.15
N SER A 226 18.03 20.35 -19.33
CA SER A 226 18.04 20.70 -17.90
C SER A 226 19.01 19.84 -17.09
N ILE A 227 19.25 18.59 -17.46
CA ILE A 227 20.18 17.67 -16.80
C ILE A 227 21.63 17.90 -17.25
N VAL A 228 21.88 18.24 -18.52
CA VAL A 228 23.22 18.66 -19.01
C VAL A 228 23.68 19.93 -18.27
N LEU A 229 22.70 20.78 -17.99
CA LEU A 229 22.52 21.56 -16.77
C LEU A 229 23.35 21.29 -15.51
N LEU A 230 23.63 20.04 -15.12
CA LEU A 230 24.16 19.62 -13.81
C LEU A 230 25.66 19.30 -13.86
N ALA A 231 26.38 19.68 -12.79
CA ALA A 231 27.83 19.59 -12.63
C ALA A 231 28.18 19.92 -11.16
N ALA A 232 29.08 19.13 -10.56
CA ALA A 232 29.34 19.14 -9.11
C ALA A 232 30.07 20.40 -8.63
N ASP A 233 30.73 21.13 -9.53
CA ASP A 233 31.50 22.33 -9.23
C ASP A 233 30.65 23.61 -9.17
N ARG A 234 29.32 23.49 -9.19
CA ARG A 234 28.43 24.65 -9.17
C ARG A 234 28.04 25.09 -7.76
N PRO A 235 27.78 26.39 -7.55
CA PRO A 235 27.25 26.89 -6.28
C PRO A 235 25.90 26.26 -5.93
N SER A 236 25.63 26.08 -4.64
CA SER A 236 24.40 25.46 -4.13
C SER A 236 23.12 26.12 -4.67
N TRP A 237 23.07 27.46 -4.69
CA TRP A 237 21.90 28.20 -5.19
C TRP A 237 21.57 27.92 -6.67
N VAL A 238 22.54 27.48 -7.47
CA VAL A 238 22.34 27.07 -8.86
C VAL A 238 21.77 25.66 -8.92
N ILE A 239 22.32 24.74 -8.12
CA ILE A 239 21.81 23.38 -8.02
C ILE A 239 20.36 23.38 -7.51
N GLU A 240 20.03 24.22 -6.52
CA GLU A 240 18.65 24.43 -6.04
C GLU A 240 17.67 24.84 -7.16
N ILE A 241 18.12 25.71 -8.07
CA ILE A 241 17.30 26.16 -9.22
C ILE A 241 17.13 25.02 -10.23
N LEU A 242 18.19 24.27 -10.52
CA LEU A 242 18.14 23.15 -11.45
C LEU A 242 17.28 22.01 -10.89
N ASP A 243 17.38 21.74 -9.59
CA ASP A 243 16.52 20.81 -8.86
C ASP A 243 15.05 21.20 -8.98
N GLN A 244 14.73 22.48 -8.79
CA GLN A 244 13.36 22.97 -8.99
C GLN A 244 12.83 22.72 -10.41
N PHE A 245 13.61 23.05 -11.46
CA PHE A 245 13.20 22.82 -12.84
C PHE A 245 13.00 21.33 -13.14
N ILE A 246 13.97 20.50 -12.75
CA ILE A 246 13.93 19.06 -12.98
C ILE A 246 12.74 18.46 -12.22
N ALA A 247 12.50 18.85 -10.97
CA ALA A 247 11.36 18.42 -10.17
C ALA A 247 10.03 18.77 -10.85
N GLU A 248 9.85 19.99 -11.35
CA GLU A 248 8.61 20.37 -12.05
C GLU A 248 8.45 19.64 -13.39
N LEU A 249 9.53 19.39 -14.13
CA LEU A 249 9.47 18.58 -15.34
C LEU A 249 9.08 17.12 -15.05
N MET A 250 9.56 16.55 -13.94
CA MET A 250 9.21 15.18 -13.51
C MET A 250 7.73 15.00 -13.14
N GLN A 251 7.00 16.09 -12.87
CA GLN A 251 5.56 16.02 -12.64
C GLN A 251 4.77 15.66 -13.91
N HIS A 252 5.33 15.89 -15.09
CA HIS A 252 4.70 15.46 -16.35
C HIS A 252 4.68 13.93 -16.44
N GLN A 253 3.54 13.37 -16.86
CA GLN A 253 3.36 11.91 -16.84
C GLN A 253 4.33 11.15 -17.75
N SER A 254 4.67 11.73 -18.90
CA SER A 254 5.54 11.09 -19.90
C SER A 254 7.03 11.16 -19.56
N VAL A 255 7.48 12.10 -18.72
CA VAL A 255 8.91 12.36 -18.52
C VAL A 255 9.66 11.18 -17.89
N PRO A 256 9.22 10.60 -16.75
CA PRO A 256 9.93 9.46 -16.18
C PRO A 256 9.99 8.24 -17.12
N PHE A 257 8.94 8.03 -17.92
CA PHE A 257 8.89 6.97 -18.92
C PHE A 257 9.88 7.23 -20.06
N GLN A 258 9.91 8.44 -20.61
CA GLN A 258 10.87 8.82 -21.64
C GLN A 258 12.32 8.78 -21.15
N LEU A 259 12.55 9.03 -19.86
CA LEU A 259 13.88 9.03 -19.25
C LEU A 259 14.38 7.61 -18.98
N LEU A 260 13.55 6.76 -18.38
CA LEU A 260 13.92 5.40 -17.99
C LEU A 260 13.80 4.39 -19.13
N GLY A 261 13.13 4.74 -20.23
CA GLY A 261 12.88 3.87 -21.38
C GLY A 261 11.56 3.09 -21.26
N GLU A 262 11.36 2.15 -22.18
CA GLU A 262 10.17 1.28 -22.23
C GLU A 262 10.48 -0.06 -21.56
N PRO A 263 10.03 -0.31 -20.31
CA PRO A 263 10.18 -1.61 -19.67
C PRO A 263 9.19 -2.64 -20.23
N ASP A 264 9.52 -3.93 -20.04
CA ASP A 264 8.67 -5.05 -20.44
C ASP A 264 7.30 -5.04 -19.76
N ASP A 265 7.27 -4.67 -18.48
CA ASP A 265 6.04 -4.53 -17.71
C ASP A 265 6.04 -3.30 -16.79
N ARG A 266 4.86 -2.98 -16.26
CA ARG A 266 4.67 -1.83 -15.37
C ARG A 266 5.34 -2.04 -14.01
N ALA A 267 5.49 -3.27 -13.55
CA ALA A 267 6.19 -3.56 -12.30
C ALA A 267 7.65 -3.12 -12.39
N GLN A 268 8.30 -3.47 -13.51
CA GLN A 268 9.68 -3.12 -13.80
C GLN A 268 9.86 -1.60 -13.90
N PHE A 269 8.90 -0.89 -14.50
CA PHE A 269 8.88 0.58 -14.47
C PHE A 269 8.90 1.15 -13.05
N ILE A 270 8.05 0.62 -12.17
CA ILE A 270 7.93 1.07 -10.78
C ILE A 270 9.23 0.79 -10.00
N ILE A 271 9.86 -0.37 -10.25
CA ILE A 271 11.16 -0.73 -9.68
C ILE A 271 12.25 0.26 -10.14
N TRP A 272 12.34 0.56 -11.43
CA TRP A 272 13.31 1.54 -11.94
C TRP A 272 13.09 2.92 -11.36
N LEU A 273 11.82 3.34 -11.24
CA LEU A 273 11.46 4.62 -10.63
C LEU A 273 11.88 4.68 -9.14
N ALA A 274 11.72 3.58 -8.40
CA ALA A 274 12.16 3.48 -7.00
C ALA A 274 13.69 3.58 -6.88
N HIS A 275 14.44 2.89 -7.73
CA HIS A 275 15.91 3.00 -7.76
C HIS A 275 16.38 4.41 -8.14
N LEU A 276 15.74 5.07 -9.11
CA LEU A 276 16.04 6.46 -9.44
C LEU A 276 15.76 7.38 -8.24
N GLN A 277 14.62 7.22 -7.59
CA GLN A 277 14.25 8.03 -6.42
C GLN A 277 15.26 7.90 -5.28
N ALA A 278 15.81 6.70 -5.06
CA ALA A 278 16.85 6.44 -4.07
C ALA A 278 18.28 6.83 -4.53
N GLY A 279 18.48 7.22 -5.81
CA GLY A 279 19.80 7.48 -6.37
C GLY A 279 20.63 6.21 -6.60
N GLN A 280 20.00 5.03 -6.69
CA GLN A 280 20.64 3.73 -6.75
C GLN A 280 20.44 3.00 -8.09
N LEU A 281 20.17 3.71 -9.20
CA LEU A 281 20.05 3.08 -10.53
C LEU A 281 21.30 2.28 -10.91
N SER A 282 22.49 2.74 -10.51
CA SER A 282 23.76 2.06 -10.78
C SER A 282 23.91 0.71 -10.07
N MET A 283 23.07 0.41 -9.07
CA MET A 283 23.09 -0.86 -8.34
C MET A 283 22.25 -1.95 -9.02
N MET A 284 21.44 -1.58 -10.02
CA MET A 284 20.74 -2.56 -10.85
C MET A 284 21.78 -3.24 -11.75
N GLY A 285 22.29 -4.39 -11.29
CA GLY A 285 23.47 -5.05 -11.85
C GLY A 285 23.43 -5.25 -13.36
N GLU A 286 24.60 -5.44 -13.98
CA GLU A 286 24.76 -5.69 -15.42
C GLU A 286 24.33 -7.12 -15.78
N ASN A 287 23.03 -7.37 -15.87
CA ASN A 287 22.51 -8.58 -16.52
C ASN A 287 22.28 -8.29 -18.02
N GLU A 288 22.22 -9.34 -18.83
CA GLU A 288 21.98 -9.26 -20.29
C GLU A 288 20.65 -8.56 -20.67
N HIS A 289 19.76 -8.39 -19.68
CA HIS A 289 18.46 -7.71 -19.78
C HIS A 289 18.39 -6.41 -18.96
N SER A 290 19.53 -5.94 -18.42
CA SER A 290 19.54 -4.69 -17.66
C SER A 290 19.46 -3.50 -18.62
N PRO A 291 18.59 -2.52 -18.33
CA PRO A 291 18.42 -1.35 -19.18
C PRO A 291 19.73 -0.57 -19.28
N CYS A 292 20.13 -0.20 -20.50
CA CYS A 292 21.18 0.78 -20.72
C CYS A 292 20.60 2.17 -20.52
N PHE A 293 20.80 2.75 -19.34
CA PHE A 293 20.40 4.14 -19.06
C PHE A 293 21.32 5.12 -19.78
N SER A 294 20.76 6.26 -20.21
CA SER A 294 21.56 7.31 -20.84
C SER A 294 22.44 8.04 -19.81
N ASP A 295 23.52 8.67 -20.28
CA ASP A 295 24.45 9.44 -19.43
C ASP A 295 23.74 10.54 -18.64
N GLU A 296 22.67 11.13 -19.18
CA GLU A 296 21.84 12.12 -18.49
C GLU A 296 21.15 11.50 -17.27
N VAL A 297 20.53 10.33 -17.42
CA VAL A 297 19.84 9.65 -16.29
C VAL A 297 20.84 9.30 -15.20
N LEU A 298 22.00 8.75 -15.59
CA LEU A 298 23.06 8.39 -14.64
C LEU A 298 23.63 9.62 -13.95
N ARG A 299 23.75 10.75 -14.65
CA ARG A 299 24.10 12.03 -14.04
C ARG A 299 23.08 12.44 -13.00
N LEU A 300 21.79 12.46 -13.33
CA LEU A 300 20.73 12.79 -12.38
C LEU A 300 20.76 11.85 -11.16
N ASN A 301 20.93 10.55 -11.39
CA ASN A 301 21.04 9.54 -10.34
C ASN A 301 22.20 9.85 -9.38
N GLY A 302 23.36 10.26 -9.89
CA GLY A 302 24.51 10.64 -9.05
C GLY A 302 24.24 11.87 -8.17
N PHE A 303 23.43 12.83 -8.64
CA PHE A 303 23.03 13.98 -7.81
C PHE A 303 21.99 13.60 -6.75
N LEU A 304 21.09 12.66 -7.08
CA LEU A 304 20.11 12.13 -6.12
C LEU A 304 20.79 11.32 -5.01
N SER A 305 21.76 10.47 -5.35
CA SER A 305 22.51 9.67 -4.37
C SER A 305 23.34 10.51 -3.40
N GLN A 306 23.73 11.72 -3.82
CA GLN A 306 24.44 12.70 -2.98
C GLN A 306 23.49 13.59 -2.17
N GLY A 307 22.17 13.40 -2.27
CA GLY A 307 21.18 14.22 -1.56
C GLY A 307 21.11 15.69 -2.04
N GLN A 308 21.63 15.99 -3.24
CA GLN A 308 21.69 17.36 -3.78
C GLN A 308 20.40 17.81 -4.50
N MET A 309 19.43 16.90 -4.65
CA MET A 309 18.19 17.13 -5.42
C MET A 309 16.92 16.81 -4.61
N PRO A 310 16.71 17.45 -3.43
CA PRO A 310 15.60 17.11 -2.54
C PRO A 310 14.21 17.37 -3.15
N GLN A 311 14.04 18.39 -4.00
CA GLN A 311 12.75 18.66 -4.64
C GLN A 311 12.41 17.56 -5.66
N THR A 312 13.40 17.15 -6.46
CA THR A 312 13.24 16.07 -7.44
C THR A 312 12.93 14.75 -6.73
N ALA A 313 13.68 14.42 -5.68
CA ALA A 313 13.44 13.20 -4.88
C ALA A 313 12.00 13.16 -4.33
N ARG A 314 11.50 14.29 -3.81
CA ARG A 314 10.12 14.39 -3.30
C ARG A 314 9.07 14.20 -4.40
N VAL A 315 9.28 14.76 -5.59
CA VAL A 315 8.35 14.58 -6.72
C VAL A 315 8.35 13.12 -7.18
N LEU A 316 9.52 12.49 -7.27
CA LEU A 316 9.64 11.08 -7.65
C LEU A 316 8.94 10.16 -6.63
N LEU A 317 9.04 10.45 -5.33
CA LEU A 317 8.32 9.71 -4.29
C LEU A 317 6.80 9.82 -4.45
N GLY A 318 6.27 11.03 -4.61
CA GLY A 318 4.83 11.23 -4.86
C GLY A 318 4.38 10.57 -6.16
N ARG A 319 5.27 10.52 -7.16
CA ARG A 319 5.00 9.83 -8.42
C ARG A 319 4.95 8.32 -8.25
N LEU A 320 5.89 7.75 -7.50
CA LEU A 320 5.91 6.33 -7.17
C LEU A 320 4.61 5.89 -6.51
N GLN A 321 4.13 6.66 -5.51
CA GLN A 321 2.83 6.42 -4.87
C GLN A 321 1.68 6.44 -5.91
N THR A 322 1.66 7.43 -6.79
CA THR A 322 0.65 7.55 -7.85
C THR A 322 0.68 6.37 -8.82
N GLU A 323 1.86 5.91 -9.22
CA GLU A 323 2.02 4.79 -10.16
C GLU A 323 1.59 3.44 -9.54
N ILE A 324 1.86 3.23 -8.24
CA ILE A 324 1.38 2.08 -7.46
C ILE A 324 -0.14 2.08 -7.35
N GLU A 325 -0.74 3.26 -7.10
CA GLU A 325 -2.18 3.37 -6.91
C GLU A 325 -3.00 3.35 -8.21
N ALA A 326 -2.36 3.61 -9.34
CA ALA A 326 -2.99 3.71 -10.64
C ALA A 326 -3.79 2.44 -11.00
N ALA A 327 -4.83 2.59 -11.82
CA ALA A 327 -5.71 1.49 -12.19
C ALA A 327 -5.08 0.50 -13.18
N LYS A 328 -4.05 0.90 -13.93
CA LYS A 328 -3.39 0.08 -14.97
C LYS A 328 -2.88 -1.26 -14.40
N PRO A 329 -2.91 -2.36 -15.16
CA PRO A 329 -2.40 -3.65 -14.70
C PRO A 329 -0.91 -3.56 -14.37
N ILE A 330 -0.47 -4.28 -13.33
CA ILE A 330 0.96 -4.33 -12.93
C ILE A 330 1.74 -5.24 -13.87
N SER A 331 1.12 -6.35 -14.26
CA SER A 331 1.59 -7.30 -15.25
C SER A 331 0.40 -7.91 -16.00
N ASP A 332 0.69 -8.51 -17.16
CA ASP A 332 -0.32 -9.05 -18.07
C ASP A 332 -0.60 -10.55 -17.87
N LEU A 333 0.09 -11.21 -16.93
CA LEU A 333 0.10 -12.68 -16.77
C LEU A 333 -0.91 -13.24 -15.74
N GLY A 334 -1.79 -12.40 -15.18
CA GLY A 334 -2.88 -12.82 -14.27
C GLY A 334 -2.69 -12.41 -12.80
N LEU A 335 -3.59 -12.86 -11.91
CA LEU A 335 -3.66 -12.40 -10.51
C LEU A 335 -2.42 -12.78 -9.69
N VAL A 336 -1.99 -14.05 -9.76
CA VAL A 336 -0.85 -14.57 -8.99
C VAL A 336 0.42 -13.80 -9.36
N ASP A 337 0.65 -13.59 -10.65
CA ASP A 337 1.81 -12.84 -11.13
C ASP A 337 1.77 -11.37 -10.70
N GLN A 338 0.60 -10.72 -10.82
CA GLN A 338 0.44 -9.34 -10.34
C GLN A 338 0.74 -9.18 -8.85
N LEU A 339 0.35 -10.14 -8.00
CA LEU A 339 0.69 -10.09 -6.57
C LEU A 339 2.18 -10.38 -6.32
N LYS A 340 2.79 -11.32 -7.04
CA LYS A 340 4.24 -11.56 -6.97
C LYS A 340 5.03 -10.30 -7.33
N ARG A 341 4.66 -9.64 -8.43
CA ARG A 341 5.26 -8.37 -8.87
C ARG A 341 5.04 -7.25 -7.86
N LEU A 342 3.85 -7.18 -7.25
CA LEU A 342 3.57 -6.21 -6.20
C LEU A 342 4.43 -6.46 -4.93
N ASN A 343 4.64 -7.73 -4.55
CA ASN A 343 5.52 -8.08 -3.45
C ASN A 343 7.00 -7.78 -3.77
N GLN A 344 7.45 -8.02 -5.02
CA GLN A 344 8.78 -7.63 -5.48
C GLN A 344 9.00 -6.11 -5.37
N ILE A 345 7.98 -5.30 -5.71
CA ILE A 345 8.01 -3.85 -5.51
C ILE A 345 8.15 -3.53 -4.01
N ARG A 346 7.37 -4.19 -3.12
CA ARG A 346 7.47 -4.00 -1.67
C ARG A 346 8.88 -4.26 -1.15
N GLU A 347 9.46 -5.42 -1.49
CA GLU A 347 10.81 -5.83 -1.06
C GLU A 347 11.87 -4.83 -1.56
N THR A 348 11.73 -4.37 -2.80
CA THR A 348 12.61 -3.34 -3.37
C THR A 348 12.51 -2.04 -2.56
N LEU A 349 11.30 -1.58 -2.25
CA LEU A 349 11.09 -0.35 -1.49
C LEU A 349 11.60 -0.46 -0.05
N GLU A 350 11.42 -1.63 0.58
CA GLU A 350 11.92 -1.92 1.93
C GLU A 350 13.46 -1.83 1.99
N SER A 351 14.15 -2.20 0.90
CA SER A 351 15.61 -2.08 0.81
C SER A 351 16.13 -0.68 0.47
N LEU A 352 15.32 0.15 -0.20
CA LEU A 352 15.75 1.44 -0.76
C LEU A 352 15.34 2.65 0.08
N VAL A 353 14.20 2.59 0.78
CA VAL A 353 13.64 3.72 1.49
C VAL A 353 14.13 3.72 2.94
N GLU A 354 15.03 4.66 3.27
CA GLU A 354 15.58 4.79 4.63
C GLU A 354 14.59 5.44 5.63
N ASP A 355 13.67 6.27 5.14
CA ASP A 355 12.69 6.97 5.98
C ASP A 355 11.45 6.10 6.23
N VAL A 356 11.29 5.69 7.49
CA VAL A 356 10.18 4.83 7.95
C VAL A 356 8.80 5.43 7.60
N GLY A 357 8.61 6.73 7.77
CA GLY A 357 7.32 7.37 7.50
C GLY A 357 6.98 7.43 6.01
N GLN A 358 7.99 7.59 5.15
CA GLN A 358 7.80 7.49 3.70
C GLN A 358 7.46 6.07 3.27
N PHE A 359 8.13 5.08 3.86
CA PHE A 359 7.85 3.67 3.59
C PHE A 359 6.44 3.27 4.03
N GLU A 360 5.98 3.69 5.22
CA GLU A 360 4.62 3.44 5.71
C GLU A 360 3.55 3.94 4.72
N GLY A 361 3.73 5.14 4.15
CA GLY A 361 2.80 5.69 3.15
C GLY A 361 2.77 4.88 1.85
N LEU A 362 3.92 4.37 1.41
CA LEU A 362 4.00 3.48 0.23
C LEU A 362 3.43 2.09 0.53
N GLU A 363 3.65 1.55 1.72
CA GLU A 363 3.08 0.27 2.14
C GLU A 363 1.55 0.33 2.23
N GLU A 364 0.98 1.45 2.68
CA GLU A 364 -0.46 1.68 2.63
C GLU A 364 -0.99 1.68 1.18
N ALA A 365 -0.28 2.32 0.25
CA ALA A 365 -0.64 2.34 -1.16
C ALA A 365 -0.57 0.92 -1.79
N LEU A 366 0.46 0.15 -1.47
CA LEU A 366 0.62 -1.25 -1.89
C LEU A 366 -0.50 -2.13 -1.32
N SER A 367 -0.82 -1.99 -0.04
CA SER A 367 -1.92 -2.71 0.62
C SER A 367 -3.28 -2.40 -0.02
N LYS A 368 -3.57 -1.11 -0.30
CA LYS A 368 -4.77 -0.70 -1.04
C LYS A 368 -4.80 -1.26 -2.47
N ARG A 369 -3.65 -1.37 -3.13
CA ARG A 369 -3.54 -1.97 -4.46
C ARG A 369 -3.79 -3.48 -4.41
N SER A 370 -3.19 -4.19 -3.46
CA SER A 370 -3.41 -5.63 -3.22
C SER A 370 -4.88 -5.95 -2.94
N ALA A 371 -5.56 -5.14 -2.10
CA ALA A 371 -6.99 -5.29 -1.82
C ALA A 371 -7.87 -5.21 -3.07
N ARG A 372 -7.53 -4.33 -4.03
CA ARG A 372 -8.27 -4.18 -5.29
C ARG A 372 -8.08 -5.37 -6.24
N LEU A 373 -6.90 -5.97 -6.23
CA LEU A 373 -6.60 -7.18 -7.01
C LEU A 373 -7.36 -8.40 -6.46
N LEU A 374 -7.51 -8.50 -5.13
CA LEU A 374 -8.21 -9.58 -4.43
C LEU A 374 -9.75 -9.51 -4.49
N ASN A 375 -10.31 -9.00 -5.59
CA ASN A 375 -11.76 -8.99 -5.75
C ASN A 375 -12.30 -10.42 -6.01
N SER A 376 -13.56 -10.65 -5.67
CA SER A 376 -14.20 -11.98 -5.75
C SER A 376 -14.21 -12.56 -7.17
N GLN A 377 -14.23 -11.72 -8.20
CA GLN A 377 -14.21 -12.15 -9.60
C GLN A 377 -12.82 -12.70 -9.96
N ALA A 378 -11.75 -11.93 -9.74
CA ALA A 378 -10.38 -12.32 -10.07
C ALA A 378 -9.93 -13.57 -9.31
N VAL A 379 -10.26 -13.66 -8.02
CA VAL A 379 -10.02 -14.86 -7.22
C VAL A 379 -10.85 -16.03 -7.77
N GLY A 380 -12.12 -15.80 -8.08
CA GLY A 380 -13.00 -16.82 -8.66
C GLY A 380 -12.50 -17.38 -9.99
N GLU A 381 -12.03 -16.52 -10.90
CA GLU A 381 -11.43 -16.91 -12.18
C GLU A 381 -10.19 -17.79 -11.97
N THR A 382 -9.31 -17.39 -11.04
CA THR A 382 -8.12 -18.18 -10.68
C THR A 382 -8.49 -19.56 -10.14
N LEU A 383 -9.52 -19.65 -9.31
CA LEU A 383 -9.98 -20.92 -8.72
C LEU A 383 -10.77 -21.80 -9.71
N PHE A 384 -11.45 -21.19 -10.68
CA PHE A 384 -12.27 -21.90 -11.66
C PHE A 384 -11.43 -22.81 -12.57
N GLU A 385 -10.18 -22.44 -12.85
CA GLU A 385 -9.26 -23.26 -13.65
C GLU A 385 -8.88 -24.58 -12.94
N MET A 386 -9.11 -24.69 -11.63
CA MET A 386 -8.69 -25.81 -10.81
C MET A 386 -9.81 -26.82 -10.58
N LYS A 387 -9.51 -28.10 -10.84
CA LYS A 387 -10.47 -29.20 -10.74
C LYS A 387 -10.67 -29.75 -9.33
N SER A 388 -9.65 -29.64 -8.47
CA SER A 388 -9.66 -30.19 -7.12
C SER A 388 -9.79 -29.09 -6.06
N PRO A 389 -10.63 -29.27 -5.03
CA PRO A 389 -10.72 -28.34 -3.90
C PRO A 389 -9.42 -28.23 -3.09
N ILE A 390 -8.57 -29.27 -3.12
CA ILE A 390 -7.24 -29.24 -2.48
C ILE A 390 -6.30 -28.31 -3.26
N ASP A 391 -6.34 -28.37 -4.59
CA ASP A 391 -5.55 -27.48 -5.45
C ASP A 391 -6.01 -26.03 -5.27
N GLN A 392 -7.32 -25.81 -5.14
CA GLN A 392 -7.88 -24.49 -4.83
C GLN A 392 -7.36 -23.93 -3.50
N LEU A 393 -7.27 -24.75 -2.44
CA LEU A 393 -6.70 -24.31 -1.16
C LEU A 393 -5.20 -24.04 -1.26
N ASN A 394 -4.45 -24.88 -1.97
CA ASN A 394 -3.02 -24.65 -2.21
C ASN A 394 -2.78 -23.35 -2.97
N ALA A 395 -3.60 -23.04 -3.97
CA ALA A 395 -3.50 -21.79 -4.73
C ALA A 395 -3.84 -20.56 -3.87
N LEU A 396 -4.84 -20.64 -2.99
CA LEU A 396 -5.12 -19.57 -2.03
C LEU A 396 -3.97 -19.37 -1.03
N LEU A 397 -3.32 -20.45 -0.60
CA LEU A 397 -2.11 -20.35 0.24
C LEU A 397 -0.92 -19.76 -0.52
N ASP A 398 -0.79 -20.05 -1.81
CA ASP A 398 0.25 -19.41 -2.64
C ASP A 398 -0.06 -17.94 -2.92
N LEU A 399 -1.34 -17.55 -3.01
CA LEU A 399 -1.77 -16.15 -3.06
C LEU A 399 -1.47 -15.42 -1.75
N GLU A 400 -1.68 -16.06 -0.59
CA GLU A 400 -1.42 -15.48 0.73
C GLU A 400 0.04 -15.04 0.89
N LYS A 401 0.99 -15.85 0.43
CA LYS A 401 2.44 -15.55 0.50
C LYS A 401 2.81 -14.19 -0.10
N PHE A 402 2.15 -13.79 -1.18
CA PHE A 402 2.42 -12.53 -1.89
C PHE A 402 1.40 -11.43 -1.55
N THR A 403 0.45 -11.71 -0.65
CA THR A 403 -0.58 -10.75 -0.28
C THR A 403 -0.06 -9.78 0.76
N ILE A 404 -0.08 -8.50 0.42
CA ILE A 404 0.41 -7.43 1.29
C ILE A 404 -0.71 -6.97 2.23
N GLY A 405 -0.42 -6.95 3.53
CA GLY A 405 -1.31 -6.43 4.58
C GLY A 405 -2.24 -7.47 5.23
N HIS A 406 -2.34 -7.43 6.56
CA HIS A 406 -3.13 -8.39 7.34
C HIS A 406 -4.62 -8.42 6.97
N SER A 407 -5.22 -7.29 6.61
CA SER A 407 -6.63 -7.23 6.18
C SER A 407 -6.87 -8.01 4.89
N ASN A 408 -5.90 -8.00 3.99
CA ASN A 408 -5.97 -8.67 2.69
C ASN A 408 -5.72 -10.16 2.86
N LYS A 409 -4.76 -10.56 3.70
CA LYS A 409 -4.56 -11.97 4.08
C LYS A 409 -5.79 -12.58 4.73
N ARG A 410 -6.48 -11.81 5.57
CA ARG A 410 -7.80 -12.20 6.12
C ARG A 410 -8.85 -12.39 5.02
N MET A 411 -8.84 -11.55 3.98
CA MET A 411 -9.74 -11.71 2.84
C MET A 411 -9.45 -13.02 2.08
N VAL A 412 -8.17 -13.34 1.84
CA VAL A 412 -7.76 -14.64 1.26
C VAL A 412 -8.25 -15.82 2.10
N ALA A 413 -8.09 -15.75 3.44
CA ALA A 413 -8.59 -16.77 4.34
C ALA A 413 -10.12 -16.96 4.29
N ASN A 414 -10.88 -15.88 4.09
CA ASN A 414 -12.33 -15.95 3.93
C ASN A 414 -12.75 -16.69 2.65
N PHE A 415 -11.93 -16.73 1.60
CA PHE A 415 -12.20 -17.53 0.41
C PHE A 415 -11.94 -19.04 0.63
N MET A 416 -11.10 -19.41 1.61
CA MET A 416 -10.82 -20.81 1.95
C MET A 416 -11.99 -21.49 2.65
N LEU A 417 -12.70 -20.77 3.53
CA LEU A 417 -13.77 -21.34 4.35
C LEU A 417 -14.91 -21.98 3.52
N PRO A 418 -15.47 -21.32 2.48
CA PRO A 418 -16.50 -21.93 1.64
C PRO A 418 -16.04 -23.21 0.93
N ILE A 419 -14.75 -23.33 0.58
CA ILE A 419 -14.22 -24.55 -0.05
C ILE A 419 -14.26 -25.72 0.94
N LEU A 420 -13.95 -25.45 2.22
CA LEU A 420 -13.97 -26.47 3.27
C LEU A 420 -15.38 -26.84 3.74
N THR A 421 -16.38 -25.99 3.57
CA THR A 421 -17.74 -26.24 4.08
C THR A 421 -18.73 -26.73 3.02
N ARG A 422 -18.32 -26.76 1.75
CA ARG A 422 -19.19 -27.23 0.65
C ARG A 422 -19.39 -28.75 0.72
N PRO A 423 -20.64 -29.25 0.81
CA PRO A 423 -20.91 -30.69 0.86
C PRO A 423 -20.37 -31.46 -0.35
N GLU A 424 -20.33 -30.81 -1.52
CA GLU A 424 -19.86 -31.44 -2.76
C GLU A 424 -18.36 -31.78 -2.70
N TYR A 425 -17.59 -31.04 -1.90
CA TYR A 425 -16.14 -31.20 -1.78
C TYR A 425 -15.72 -32.13 -0.63
N GLU A 426 -16.62 -32.40 0.32
CA GLU A 426 -16.35 -33.28 1.47
C GLU A 426 -15.93 -34.69 1.02
N SER A 427 -16.57 -35.23 -0.02
CA SER A 427 -16.21 -36.55 -0.58
C SER A 427 -14.77 -36.62 -1.09
N VAL A 428 -14.26 -35.51 -1.63
CA VAL A 428 -12.88 -35.39 -2.12
C VAL A 428 -11.89 -35.30 -0.95
N PHE A 429 -12.22 -34.49 0.08
CA PHE A 429 -11.39 -34.36 1.28
C PHE A 429 -11.30 -35.67 2.09
N VAL A 430 -12.34 -36.51 2.04
CA VAL A 430 -12.34 -37.84 2.67
C VAL A 430 -11.72 -38.93 1.76
N GLY A 431 -11.40 -38.61 0.49
CA GLY A 431 -10.73 -39.53 -0.44
C GLY A 431 -11.64 -40.64 -0.99
N LEU A 432 -12.95 -40.38 -1.06
CA LEU A 432 -13.96 -41.29 -1.60
C LEU A 432 -14.03 -41.26 -3.14
N ASP A 433 -13.46 -40.23 -3.76
CA ASP A 433 -13.38 -40.02 -5.21
C ASP A 433 -12.50 -41.05 -5.90
N ASN A 434 -11.29 -41.29 -5.38
CA ASN A 434 -10.29 -42.19 -5.95
C ASN A 434 -10.07 -43.48 -5.13
N HIS A 435 -10.91 -43.73 -4.12
CA HIS A 435 -10.80 -44.87 -3.20
C HIS A 435 -9.44 -44.97 -2.49
N GLN A 436 -8.77 -43.84 -2.22
CA GLN A 436 -7.46 -43.76 -1.58
C GLN A 436 -7.49 -42.93 -0.29
N PRO A 437 -8.26 -43.36 0.73
CA PRO A 437 -8.43 -42.60 1.97
C PRO A 437 -7.12 -42.42 2.76
N ILE A 438 -6.25 -43.43 2.79
CA ILE A 438 -4.98 -43.38 3.54
C ILE A 438 -4.03 -42.34 2.95
N GLN A 439 -3.88 -42.32 1.62
CA GLN A 439 -3.06 -41.31 0.94
C GLN A 439 -3.61 -39.90 1.19
N ARG A 440 -4.94 -39.75 1.20
CA ARG A 440 -5.60 -38.48 1.48
C ARG A 440 -5.29 -37.94 2.87
N MET A 441 -5.12 -38.80 3.88
CA MET A 441 -4.73 -38.35 5.22
C MET A 441 -3.38 -37.61 5.19
N GLY A 442 -2.39 -38.11 4.45
CA GLY A 442 -1.09 -37.44 4.28
C GLY A 442 -1.21 -36.10 3.53
N ASP A 443 -2.07 -36.00 2.53
CA ASP A 443 -2.33 -34.72 1.84
C ASP A 443 -2.96 -33.67 2.78
N LEU A 444 -3.90 -34.10 3.64
CA LEU A 444 -4.53 -33.24 4.64
C LEU A 444 -3.52 -32.74 5.67
N THR A 445 -2.60 -33.59 6.14
CA THR A 445 -1.53 -33.18 7.06
C THR A 445 -0.61 -32.14 6.41
N LYS A 446 -0.17 -32.37 5.17
CA LYS A 446 0.64 -31.39 4.43
C LYS A 446 -0.07 -30.05 4.28
N LEU A 447 -1.37 -30.08 3.98
CA LEU A 447 -2.18 -28.87 3.85
C LEU A 447 -2.33 -28.15 5.20
N GLN A 448 -2.59 -28.89 6.29
CA GLN A 448 -2.70 -28.33 7.63
C GLN A 448 -1.37 -27.69 8.09
N ASN A 449 -0.24 -28.32 7.80
CA ASN A 449 1.08 -27.75 8.09
C ASN A 449 1.29 -26.43 7.34
N ARG A 450 0.96 -26.37 6.04
CA ARG A 450 1.02 -25.11 5.27
C ARG A 450 0.11 -24.01 5.84
N ILE A 451 -1.07 -24.35 6.36
CA ILE A 451 -1.98 -23.39 7.01
C ILE A 451 -1.40 -22.88 8.33
N ASN A 452 -0.73 -23.76 9.08
CA ASN A 452 -0.10 -23.39 10.35
C ASN A 452 1.11 -22.48 10.14
N GLU A 453 1.86 -22.67 9.06
CA GLU A 453 2.97 -21.81 8.64
C GLU A 453 2.51 -20.49 8.00
N ALA A 454 1.32 -20.45 7.41
CA ALA A 454 0.79 -19.25 6.78
C ALA A 454 0.52 -18.13 7.79
N ASP A 455 0.73 -16.88 7.35
CA ASP A 455 0.51 -15.66 8.15
C ASP A 455 -0.96 -15.23 8.14
N LEU A 456 -1.81 -16.18 8.53
CA LEU A 456 -3.23 -16.00 8.76
C LEU A 456 -3.48 -15.59 10.21
N THR A 457 -4.57 -14.85 10.44
CA THR A 457 -5.02 -14.57 11.82
C THR A 457 -5.27 -15.88 12.57
N GLU A 458 -4.96 -15.93 13.86
CA GLU A 458 -5.11 -17.12 14.70
C GLU A 458 -6.51 -17.77 14.58
N MET A 459 -7.58 -16.96 14.57
CA MET A 459 -8.94 -17.44 14.41
C MET A 459 -9.14 -18.23 13.11
N HIS A 460 -8.63 -17.74 11.97
CA HIS A 460 -8.77 -18.40 10.67
C HIS A 460 -7.91 -19.66 10.61
N ARG A 461 -6.65 -19.56 11.05
CA ARG A 461 -5.73 -20.70 11.13
C ARG A 461 -6.36 -21.86 11.91
N ARG A 462 -6.88 -21.58 13.11
CA ARG A 462 -7.54 -22.57 13.96
C ARG A 462 -8.78 -23.18 13.28
N LYS A 463 -9.71 -22.36 12.78
CA LYS A 463 -10.94 -22.85 12.14
C LYS A 463 -10.67 -23.74 10.93
N ILE A 464 -9.69 -23.37 10.10
CA ILE A 464 -9.32 -24.11 8.90
C ILE A 464 -8.63 -25.42 9.31
N ALA A 465 -7.68 -25.37 10.27
CA ALA A 465 -6.98 -26.55 10.78
C ALA A 465 -7.92 -27.56 11.46
N GLU A 466 -8.87 -27.11 12.28
CA GLU A 466 -9.91 -27.94 12.92
C GLU A 466 -10.79 -28.64 11.88
N LYS A 467 -11.10 -27.97 10.76
CA LYS A 467 -11.89 -28.57 9.68
C LYS A 467 -11.13 -29.64 8.91
N LEU A 468 -9.84 -29.43 8.65
CA LEU A 468 -8.99 -30.46 8.06
C LEU A 468 -8.83 -31.68 8.97
N ASP A 469 -8.67 -31.45 10.28
CA ASP A 469 -8.63 -32.53 11.27
C ASP A 469 -9.95 -33.30 11.35
N ALA A 470 -11.10 -32.62 11.23
CA ALA A 470 -12.40 -33.27 11.16
C ALA A 470 -12.54 -34.21 9.93
N PHE A 471 -11.99 -33.83 8.77
CA PHE A 471 -11.96 -34.72 7.59
C PHE A 471 -11.04 -35.92 7.80
N CYS A 472 -9.85 -35.70 8.36
CA CYS A 472 -8.91 -36.77 8.71
C CYS A 472 -9.53 -37.75 9.72
N LYS A 473 -10.29 -37.23 10.69
CA LYS A 473 -11.03 -38.01 11.68
C LYS A 473 -12.13 -38.84 11.03
N ALA A 474 -12.88 -38.27 10.08
CA ALA A 474 -13.87 -39.02 9.32
C ALA A 474 -13.22 -40.16 8.53
N ILE A 475 -12.03 -39.95 7.95
CA ILE A 475 -11.26 -41.03 7.31
C ILE A 475 -10.87 -42.10 8.33
N LEU A 476 -10.32 -41.71 9.48
CA LEU A 476 -9.88 -42.61 10.55
C LEU A 476 -11.05 -43.48 11.07
N ASP A 477 -12.21 -42.86 11.29
CA ASP A 477 -13.41 -43.51 11.76
C ASP A 477 -14.04 -44.40 10.65
N ASN A 478 -14.03 -44.01 9.39
CA ASN A 478 -14.60 -44.85 8.31
C ASN A 478 -13.69 -46.05 7.96
N THR A 479 -12.38 -45.84 7.92
CA THR A 479 -11.41 -46.88 7.57
C THR A 479 -11.14 -47.84 8.73
N GLN A 480 -11.40 -47.40 9.97
CA GLN A 480 -11.16 -48.14 11.21
C GLN A 480 -9.71 -48.65 11.34
N ILE A 481 -8.74 -47.89 10.81
CA ILE A 481 -7.32 -48.30 10.72
C ILE A 481 -6.78 -48.70 12.10
N LEU A 482 -7.02 -47.90 13.13
CA LEU A 482 -6.54 -48.20 14.48
C LEU A 482 -7.15 -49.50 15.05
N LYS A 483 -8.45 -49.75 14.81
CA LYS A 483 -9.09 -51.00 15.24
C LYS A 483 -8.59 -52.20 14.44
N LYS A 484 -8.39 -52.05 13.12
CA LYS A 484 -7.81 -53.09 12.27
C LYS A 484 -6.40 -53.45 12.75
N LEU A 485 -5.56 -52.45 13.03
CA LEU A 485 -4.21 -52.66 13.59
C LEU A 485 -4.25 -53.32 14.96
N HIS A 486 -5.23 -52.97 15.81
CA HIS A 486 -5.42 -53.62 17.11
C HIS A 486 -5.76 -55.11 16.98
N ASN A 487 -6.61 -55.44 16.01
CA ASN A 487 -7.12 -56.81 15.79
C ASN A 487 -6.15 -57.71 14.99
N LEU A 488 -5.00 -57.20 14.52
CA LEU A 488 -3.99 -58.03 13.87
C LEU A 488 -3.35 -59.00 14.89
N ASP A 489 -3.15 -60.26 14.51
CA ASP A 489 -2.41 -61.26 15.31
C ASP A 489 -0.90 -61.01 15.23
N ILE A 490 -0.47 -59.89 15.81
CA ILE A 490 0.92 -59.45 15.84
C ILE A 490 1.27 -59.01 17.28
N SER A 491 2.55 -59.09 17.66
CA SER A 491 3.09 -58.59 18.92
C SER A 491 2.69 -57.13 19.20
N LEU A 492 2.52 -56.77 20.48
CA LEU A 492 2.16 -55.42 20.92
C LEU A 492 3.22 -54.37 20.50
N GLN A 493 4.47 -54.80 20.42
CA GLN A 493 5.62 -54.00 20.02
C GLN A 493 5.55 -53.64 18.53
N GLU A 494 5.26 -54.60 17.66
CA GLU A 494 5.07 -54.34 16.23
C GLU A 494 3.81 -53.51 15.94
N LYS A 495 2.73 -53.70 16.71
CA LYS A 495 1.54 -52.82 16.66
C LYS A 495 1.90 -51.37 16.98
N SER A 496 2.71 -51.17 18.03
CA SER A 496 3.19 -49.84 18.43
C SER A 496 4.11 -49.24 17.38
N LYS A 497 5.07 -50.02 16.85
CA LYS A 497 5.97 -49.58 15.76
C LYS A 497 5.20 -49.17 14.51
N LYS A 498 4.15 -49.90 14.11
CA LYS A 498 3.33 -49.52 12.94
C LYS A 498 2.61 -48.18 13.14
N ILE A 499 2.04 -47.91 14.31
CA ILE A 499 1.40 -46.61 14.58
C ILE A 499 2.44 -45.50 14.69
N LEU A 500 3.60 -45.77 15.31
CA LEU A 500 4.71 -44.82 15.37
C LEU A 500 5.26 -44.47 13.99
N ASN A 501 5.40 -45.44 13.08
CA ASN A 501 5.79 -45.17 11.70
C ASN A 501 4.74 -44.32 10.98
N MET A 502 3.45 -44.59 11.17
CA MET A 502 2.40 -43.74 10.59
C MET A 502 2.40 -42.31 11.17
N LEU A 503 2.74 -42.14 12.45
CA LEU A 503 2.93 -40.83 13.08
C LEU A 503 4.18 -40.11 12.53
N ALA A 504 5.28 -40.83 12.33
CA ALA A 504 6.52 -40.30 11.77
C ALA A 504 6.40 -39.96 10.27
N GLU A 505 5.55 -40.66 9.52
CA GLU A 505 5.24 -40.41 8.11
C GLU A 505 4.14 -39.34 7.91
N ASP A 506 3.77 -38.59 8.96
CA ASP A 506 2.78 -37.49 8.93
C ASP A 506 1.40 -37.89 8.39
N PHE A 507 0.92 -39.10 8.67
CA PHE A 507 -0.42 -39.51 8.28
C PHE A 507 -1.53 -38.88 9.13
N PHE A 508 -1.22 -38.33 10.31
CA PHE A 508 -2.23 -37.78 11.21
C PHE A 508 -2.12 -36.26 11.29
N THR A 509 -3.25 -35.57 11.08
CA THR A 509 -3.39 -34.14 11.34
C THR A 509 -3.18 -33.84 12.82
N GLN A 510 -2.62 -32.67 13.12
CA GLN A 510 -2.55 -32.11 14.46
C GLN A 510 -3.96 -31.89 15.02
N GLY A 511 -4.18 -32.26 16.28
CA GLY A 511 -5.49 -32.26 16.93
C GLY A 511 -5.95 -33.67 17.29
N ASP A 512 -7.24 -33.95 17.10
CA ASP A 512 -7.89 -35.18 17.57
C ASP A 512 -7.25 -36.44 16.97
N CYS A 513 -6.85 -36.40 15.69
CA CYS A 513 -6.35 -37.58 14.98
C CYS A 513 -5.00 -38.05 15.54
N ARG A 514 -4.06 -37.11 15.71
CA ARG A 514 -2.76 -37.38 16.31
C ARG A 514 -2.90 -37.78 17.78
N ASP A 515 -3.74 -37.09 18.55
CA ASP A 515 -3.98 -37.40 19.97
C ASP A 515 -4.50 -38.83 20.17
N ARG A 516 -5.42 -39.29 19.30
CA ARG A 516 -5.93 -40.67 19.31
C ARG A 516 -4.85 -41.70 19.00
N ALA A 517 -4.02 -41.44 18.00
CA ALA A 517 -2.91 -42.33 17.65
C ALA A 517 -1.87 -42.41 18.76
N GLU A 518 -1.48 -41.27 19.34
CA GLU A 518 -0.56 -41.21 20.48
C GLU A 518 -1.13 -41.91 21.71
N HIS A 519 -2.40 -41.69 22.03
CA HIS A 519 -3.07 -42.35 23.14
C HIS A 519 -3.04 -43.88 22.98
N GLN A 520 -3.30 -44.38 21.77
CA GLN A 520 -3.27 -45.82 21.48
C GLN A 520 -1.88 -46.42 21.67
N VAL A 521 -0.82 -45.73 21.22
CA VAL A 521 0.58 -46.15 21.44
C VAL A 521 0.90 -46.16 22.94
N ARG A 522 0.52 -45.11 23.69
CA ARG A 522 0.73 -45.03 25.14
C ARG A 522 0.01 -46.16 25.89
N ILE A 523 -1.17 -46.59 25.45
CA ILE A 523 -1.85 -47.76 26.01
C ILE A 523 -1.02 -49.03 25.81
N TYR A 524 -0.52 -49.28 24.61
CA TYR A 524 0.30 -50.47 24.34
C TYR A 524 1.60 -50.49 25.14
N MET A 525 2.27 -49.34 25.26
CA MET A 525 3.50 -49.20 26.04
C MET A 525 3.29 -49.43 27.55
N LYS A 526 2.09 -49.16 28.08
CA LYS A 526 1.74 -49.37 29.50
C LYS A 526 1.41 -50.81 29.85
N GLN A 527 1.29 -51.71 28.88
CA GLN A 527 0.96 -53.12 29.15
C GLN A 527 2.18 -53.87 29.74
N PRO A 528 1.95 -54.76 30.73
CA PRO A 528 3.04 -55.53 31.34
C PRO A 528 3.71 -56.45 30.31
N GLY A 529 5.05 -56.49 30.32
CA GLY A 529 5.84 -57.29 29.37
C GLY A 529 6.14 -56.59 28.02
N PHE A 530 5.78 -55.31 27.84
CA PHE A 530 6.07 -54.58 26.61
C PHE A 530 7.58 -54.44 26.33
N THR A 531 8.36 -54.02 27.33
CA THR A 531 9.83 -53.88 27.24
C THR A 531 10.52 -55.23 27.10
N GLU A 532 10.05 -56.24 27.85
CA GLU A 532 10.58 -57.61 27.79
C GLU A 532 10.36 -58.23 26.41
N GLY A 533 9.18 -58.05 25.81
CA GLY A 533 8.90 -58.55 24.45
C GLY A 533 9.57 -57.75 23.32
N LEU A 534 10.12 -56.55 23.61
CA LEU A 534 10.93 -55.78 22.65
C LEU A 534 12.37 -56.31 22.58
N ILE A 535 12.82 -56.96 23.64
CA ILE A 535 14.18 -57.49 23.84
C ILE A 535 14.21 -59.04 23.68
N ALA A 536 13.05 -59.69 23.70
CA ALA A 536 12.91 -61.14 23.66
C ALA A 536 13.56 -61.74 22.39
N GLY A 537 14.52 -62.65 22.59
CA GLY A 537 15.20 -63.38 21.50
C GLY A 537 16.38 -62.64 20.86
N LEU A 538 16.77 -61.47 21.37
CA LEU A 538 17.90 -60.68 20.89
C LEU A 538 19.12 -60.79 21.83
N ASP A 539 20.32 -60.81 21.25
CA ASP A 539 21.57 -60.76 22.02
C ASP A 539 21.77 -59.36 22.64
N ARG A 540 22.59 -59.23 23.70
CA ARG A 540 22.68 -57.99 24.51
C ARG A 540 22.93 -56.71 23.68
N LYS A 541 23.80 -56.80 22.66
CA LYS A 541 24.08 -55.69 21.73
C LYS A 541 22.92 -55.38 20.78
N ALA A 542 22.18 -56.41 20.34
CA ALA A 542 21.04 -56.25 19.44
C ALA A 542 19.81 -55.70 20.19
N ALA A 543 19.65 -56.06 21.47
CA ALA A 543 18.64 -55.51 22.35
C ALA A 543 18.84 -54.00 22.62
N GLU A 544 20.08 -53.58 22.89
CA GLU A 544 20.42 -52.17 23.07
C GLU A 544 20.18 -51.37 21.77
N ALA A 545 20.53 -51.92 20.62
CA ALA A 545 20.24 -51.30 19.32
C ALA A 545 18.74 -51.17 19.03
N GLU A 546 17.94 -52.19 19.34
CA GLU A 546 16.50 -52.19 19.07
C GLU A 546 15.73 -51.22 20.00
N LEU A 547 16.17 -51.09 21.25
CA LEU A 547 15.68 -50.05 22.17
C LEU A 547 16.06 -48.64 21.69
N MET A 548 17.27 -48.46 21.14
CA MET A 548 17.70 -47.19 20.57
C MET A 548 16.87 -46.84 19.31
N ASN A 549 16.65 -47.79 18.41
CA ASN A 549 15.78 -47.61 17.24
C ASN A 549 14.36 -47.24 17.65
N PHE A 550 13.81 -47.89 18.68
CA PHE A 550 12.48 -47.58 19.19
C PHE A 550 12.42 -46.19 19.84
N ARG A 551 13.47 -45.75 20.54
CA ARG A 551 13.58 -44.37 21.05
C ARG A 551 13.63 -43.34 19.93
N VAL A 552 14.43 -43.59 18.89
CA VAL A 552 14.49 -42.73 17.70
C VAL A 552 13.11 -42.62 17.03
N LEU A 553 12.35 -43.72 16.95
CA LEU A 553 10.97 -43.69 16.45
C LEU A 553 10.01 -42.90 17.34
N LEU A 554 10.17 -42.95 18.67
CA LEU A 554 9.38 -42.13 19.61
C LEU A 554 9.70 -40.64 19.47
N GLU A 555 10.97 -40.30 19.25
CA GLU A 555 11.42 -38.93 18.99
C GLU A 555 10.90 -38.43 17.64
N GLN A 556 11.00 -39.21 16.57
CA GLN A 556 10.47 -38.88 15.24
C GLN A 556 8.94 -38.73 15.25
N ALA A 557 8.23 -39.54 16.03
CA ALA A 557 6.78 -39.41 16.23
C ALA A 557 6.40 -38.26 17.19
N GLY A 558 7.36 -37.57 17.80
CA GLY A 558 7.13 -36.43 18.71
C GLY A 558 6.56 -36.79 20.08
N ILE A 559 6.62 -38.06 20.50
CA ILE A 559 6.04 -38.55 21.77
C ILE A 559 6.96 -38.26 22.97
N THR A 560 8.27 -38.12 22.73
CA THR A 560 9.31 -37.76 23.72
C THR A 560 10.02 -36.47 23.28
N LYS A 561 10.14 -35.48 24.18
CA LYS A 561 11.05 -34.34 23.97
C LYS A 561 12.50 -34.82 24.05
N PRO A 562 13.46 -34.19 23.35
CA PRO A 562 14.87 -34.50 23.49
C PRO A 562 15.30 -34.33 24.96
N PRO A 563 16.32 -35.06 25.44
CA PRO A 563 16.92 -34.73 26.71
C PRO A 563 17.45 -33.31 26.60
N GLN A 564 16.83 -32.37 27.30
CA GLN A 564 17.52 -31.15 27.65
C GLN A 564 18.68 -31.62 28.54
N GLU A 565 19.91 -31.46 28.07
CA GLU A 565 21.04 -31.39 28.99
C GLU A 565 20.65 -30.31 30.01
N GLU A 566 20.36 -30.74 31.24
CA GLU A 566 20.32 -29.85 32.38
C GLU A 566 21.71 -29.21 32.47
N VAL A 567 21.86 -28.05 31.81
CA VAL A 567 22.84 -27.08 32.25
C VAL A 567 22.41 -26.74 33.67
N ARG A 568 23.10 -27.33 34.65
CA ARG A 568 23.09 -26.82 36.01
C ARG A 568 23.50 -25.36 35.89
N GLU A 569 22.53 -24.46 35.99
CA GLU A 569 22.80 -23.10 36.41
C GLU A 569 23.36 -23.23 37.82
N GLU A 570 24.70 -23.14 37.93
CA GLU A 570 25.34 -22.80 39.18
C GLU A 570 24.78 -21.42 39.55
N GLU A 571 23.94 -21.38 40.57
CA GLU A 571 23.57 -20.13 41.24
C GLU A 571 24.88 -19.51 41.76
N ASP A 572 25.37 -18.49 41.05
CA ASP A 572 26.41 -17.59 41.53
C ASP A 572 25.90 -16.92 42.82
N PHE A 573 26.41 -17.43 43.94
CA PHE A 573 26.28 -16.84 45.25
C PHE A 573 27.25 -15.66 45.32
N ASP A 574 26.74 -14.43 45.16
CA ASP A 574 27.51 -13.20 45.32
C ASP A 574 27.69 -12.91 46.83
N PRO A 575 28.92 -12.95 47.40
CA PRO A 575 29.13 -12.87 48.84
C PRO A 575 29.54 -11.46 49.31
N ASP A 576 29.12 -10.40 48.63
CA ASP A 576 29.46 -9.01 49.02
C ASP A 576 28.19 -8.12 49.12
N GLU A 577 27.40 -8.29 50.18
CA GLU A 577 26.58 -7.20 50.72
C GLU A 577 26.55 -7.27 52.26
N GLU A 578 27.64 -6.77 52.85
CA GLU A 578 27.76 -6.45 54.28
C GLU A 578 26.93 -5.20 54.64
N ILE A 579 25.93 -5.43 55.50
CA ILE A 579 25.54 -4.68 56.72
C ILE A 579 26.13 -3.27 56.93
N ALA A 580 25.23 -2.27 56.96
CA ALA A 580 25.11 -1.16 57.93
C ALA A 580 23.83 -0.38 57.54
N ASP A 581 22.95 0.15 58.36
CA ASP A 581 22.94 0.56 59.76
C ASP A 581 21.45 0.89 60.05
N ASP A 582 20.92 0.48 61.20
CA ASP A 582 19.94 1.23 62.02
C ASP A 582 19.25 0.27 63.00
N SER A 583 19.89 0.17 64.16
CA SER A 583 19.19 0.03 65.42
C SER A 583 18.44 1.34 65.72
N ASP A 584 17.13 1.28 65.88
CA ASP A 584 16.56 1.75 67.15
C ASP A 584 15.15 1.21 67.39
N GLU A 585 15.06 0.54 68.52
CA GLU A 585 13.83 0.16 69.20
C GLU A 585 13.02 1.41 69.57
N THR A 586 11.71 1.36 69.43
CA THR A 586 10.84 1.79 70.53
C THR A 586 9.47 1.13 70.37
N GLU A 587 9.23 0.21 71.29
CA GLU A 587 7.92 -0.26 71.69
C GLU A 587 7.02 0.93 72.05
N ASN A 588 5.76 0.89 71.59
CA ASN A 588 4.67 1.35 72.43
C ASN A 588 3.38 0.61 72.08
N LYS A 589 3.07 -0.41 72.90
CA LYS A 589 1.72 -0.93 73.10
C LYS A 589 1.19 -0.34 74.40
N THR A 590 0.04 0.32 74.37
CA THR A 590 -1.03 0.11 75.37
C THR A 590 -2.31 0.84 74.95
N GLU A 591 -3.29 0.07 74.47
CA GLU A 591 -4.67 0.17 74.96
C GLU A 591 -4.89 -1.09 75.81
N GLU A 592 -5.30 -0.87 77.06
CA GLU A 592 -5.78 -1.81 78.11
C GLU A 592 -4.86 -2.91 78.67
#